data_AF-R0ET12-F1
#
_entry.id   AF-R0ET12-F1
#
_cell.length_a   1.000
_cell.length_b   1.000
_cell.length_c   1.000
_cell.angle_alpha   90.00
_cell.angle_beta   90.00
_cell.angle_gamma   90.00
#
_symmetry.space_group_name_H-M   'P 1'
#
loop_
_entity.id
_entity.type
_entity.pdbx_description
1 polymer ?
#
loop_
_entity_poly.entity_id
_entity_poly.type
_entity_poly.pdbx_seq_one_letter_code
_entity_poly.pdbx_strand_id
1 'polypeptide(L)'
;MKDAIQGGIASSVQCVRGCIPIRRSKSLTFEGAWLSGFRIGIHLFYSQEPDKVLTKTMIDSKDHHISFQCSNMVLMEKNLEKMDISFLKTIIKYGGIQVEQVFFHDPNGFMIEICSCGNLPAVPMIE
;
A
#
# COMPACT_ATOMS: atom_id res chain seq x y z
N MET A 1 21.25 -2.16 0.06
CA MET A 1 20.29 -1.77 1.13
C MET A 1 19.39 -0.60 0.69
N LYS A 2 19.94 0.46 0.10
CA LYS A 2 19.16 1.57 -0.52
C LYS A 2 18.24 1.12 -1.66
N ASP A 3 18.72 0.23 -2.54
CA ASP A 3 17.95 -0.29 -3.68
C ASP A 3 16.85 -1.28 -3.28
N ALA A 4 17.01 -1.94 -2.13
CA ALA A 4 16.04 -2.92 -1.62
C ALA A 4 14.81 -2.25 -0.99
N ILE A 5 14.94 -1.03 -0.46
CA ILE A 5 13.86 -0.30 0.22
C ILE A 5 13.07 0.54 -0.80
N GLN A 6 13.77 1.21 -1.72
CA GLN A 6 13.14 1.91 -2.84
C GLN A 6 12.50 0.91 -3.81
N GLY A 7 13.14 -0.24 -4.03
CA GLY A 7 12.56 -1.38 -4.73
C GLY A 7 11.46 -2.08 -3.95
N GLY A 8 11.54 -2.16 -2.62
CA GLY A 8 10.58 -2.87 -1.76
C GLY A 8 9.22 -2.20 -1.69
N ILE A 9 9.18 -0.91 -1.31
CA ILE A 9 7.93 -0.13 -1.28
C ILE A 9 7.42 0.11 -2.70
N ALA A 10 8.30 0.43 -3.67
CA ALA A 10 7.85 0.59 -5.03
C ALA A 10 7.32 -0.71 -5.63
N SER A 11 7.88 -1.89 -5.30
CA SER A 11 7.41 -3.19 -5.82
C SER A 11 6.19 -3.75 -5.08
N SER A 12 6.03 -3.48 -3.78
CA SER A 12 4.77 -3.77 -3.08
C SER A 12 3.64 -2.86 -3.59
N VAL A 13 3.95 -1.60 -3.90
CA VAL A 13 3.00 -0.65 -4.53
C VAL A 13 2.87 -0.86 -6.04
N GLN A 14 3.80 -1.56 -6.71
CA GLN A 14 3.69 -1.93 -8.13
C GLN A 14 2.54 -2.92 -8.39
N CYS A 15 1.99 -3.50 -7.33
CA CYS A 15 0.78 -4.31 -7.37
C CYS A 15 -0.52 -3.48 -7.38
N VAL A 16 -0.44 -2.15 -7.27
CA VAL A 16 -1.60 -1.26 -7.35
C VAL A 16 -1.97 -1.03 -8.80
N ARG A 17 -3.15 -1.54 -9.19
CA ARG A 17 -3.63 -1.42 -10.57
C ARG A 17 -3.84 0.05 -10.91
N GLY A 18 -3.05 0.59 -11.83
CA GLY A 18 -3.28 1.90 -12.47
C GLY A 18 -2.50 3.08 -11.87
N CYS A 19 -1.67 2.86 -10.86
CA CYS A 19 -0.63 3.81 -10.44
C CYS A 19 0.75 3.32 -10.91
N ILE A 20 1.54 4.19 -11.53
CA ILE A 20 2.92 3.88 -11.93
C ILE A 20 3.90 4.73 -11.13
N PRO A 21 5.08 4.19 -10.75
CA PRO A 21 6.16 5.02 -10.22
C PRO A 21 6.61 6.01 -11.29
N ILE A 22 6.72 7.28 -10.91
CA ILE A 22 7.18 8.36 -11.80
C ILE A 22 8.49 8.95 -11.31
N ARG A 23 9.21 9.61 -12.23
CA ARG A 23 10.48 10.27 -11.92
C ARG A 23 10.26 11.40 -10.92
N ARG A 24 11.01 11.38 -9.83
CA ARG A 24 11.04 12.48 -8.85
C ARG A 24 11.85 13.69 -9.34
N SER A 25 11.44 14.87 -8.89
CA SER A 25 12.24 16.09 -9.08
C SER A 25 13.62 15.95 -8.43
N LYS A 26 14.66 16.41 -9.14
CA LYS A 26 16.03 16.47 -8.62
C LYS A 26 16.22 17.51 -7.51
N SER A 27 15.28 18.44 -7.35
CA SER A 27 15.35 19.48 -6.32
C SER A 27 15.00 18.98 -4.91
N LEU A 28 14.45 17.78 -4.77
CA LEU A 28 14.09 17.20 -3.48
C LEU A 28 15.28 16.47 -2.87
N THR A 29 15.65 16.84 -1.65
CA THR A 29 16.87 16.38 -0.95
C THR A 29 16.65 15.22 0.03
N PHE A 30 15.43 14.68 0.12
CA PHE A 30 15.03 13.65 1.09
C PHE A 30 14.41 12.43 0.40
N GLU A 31 14.55 11.23 0.97
CA GLU A 31 14.11 9.99 0.31
C GLU A 31 12.59 9.84 0.20
N GLY A 32 12.13 9.13 -0.84
CA GLY A 32 10.71 8.87 -1.06
C GLY A 32 10.38 8.32 -2.45
N ALA A 33 9.08 8.14 -2.72
CA ALA A 33 8.55 7.62 -3.97
C ALA A 33 7.37 8.47 -4.47
N TRP A 34 7.26 8.63 -5.79
CA TRP A 34 6.13 9.30 -6.43
C TRP A 34 5.38 8.30 -7.31
N LEU A 35 4.07 8.26 -7.16
CA LEU A 35 3.17 7.42 -7.93
C LEU A 35 2.17 8.33 -8.64
N SER A 36 1.86 8.02 -9.90
CA SER A 36 0.83 8.72 -10.66
C SER A 36 -0.14 7.72 -11.27
N GLY A 37 -1.43 7.99 -11.11
CA GLY A 37 -2.51 7.14 -11.61
C GLY A 37 -3.86 7.81 -11.40
N PHE A 38 -4.86 7.51 -12.23
CA PHE A 38 -6.25 7.97 -12.02
C PHE A 38 -6.43 9.47 -11.73
N ARG A 39 -5.60 10.34 -12.33
CA ARG A 39 -5.57 11.80 -12.10
C ARG A 39 -5.19 12.23 -10.67
N ILE A 40 -4.68 11.31 -9.85
CA ILE A 40 -4.11 11.56 -8.53
C ILE A 40 -2.60 11.30 -8.55
N GLY A 41 -1.87 12.09 -7.77
CA GLY A 41 -0.45 11.91 -7.50
C GLY A 41 -0.26 11.57 -6.03
N ILE A 42 0.48 10.50 -5.74
CA ILE A 42 0.76 10.05 -4.38
C ILE A 42 2.24 10.22 -4.13
N HIS A 43 2.59 11.06 -3.16
CA HIS A 43 3.96 11.29 -2.73
C HIS A 43 4.16 10.62 -1.39
N LEU A 44 5.02 9.60 -1.36
CA LEU A 44 5.43 8.90 -0.16
C LEU A 44 6.81 9.40 0.24
N PHE A 45 6.98 9.70 1.52
CA PHE A 45 8.23 10.22 2.06
C PHE A 45 8.78 9.27 3.11
N TYR A 46 10.09 9.07 3.10
CA TYR A 46 10.76 8.32 4.15
C TYR A 46 11.05 9.25 5.33
N SER A 47 10.66 8.85 6.54
CA SER A 47 11.00 9.62 7.74
C SER A 47 12.52 9.68 7.92
N GLN A 48 13.06 10.87 8.19
CA GLN A 48 14.48 11.02 8.54
C GLN A 48 14.79 10.52 9.96
N GLU A 49 13.75 10.29 10.77
CA GLU A 49 13.85 9.81 12.14
C GLU A 49 12.97 8.55 12.30
N PRO A 50 13.32 7.41 11.65
CA PRO A 50 12.50 6.21 11.66
C PRO A 50 12.24 5.67 13.08
N ASP A 51 13.20 5.86 13.99
CA ASP A 51 13.10 5.43 15.40
C ASP A 51 12.12 6.28 16.24
N LYS A 52 11.77 7.50 15.76
CA LYS A 52 10.82 8.38 16.45
C LYS A 52 9.40 8.24 15.92
N VAL A 53 9.21 7.58 14.78
CA VAL A 53 7.86 7.25 14.35
C VAL A 53 7.40 6.13 15.26
N LEU A 54 6.33 6.37 16.01
CA LEU A 54 5.71 5.35 16.85
C LEU A 54 5.28 4.20 15.93
N THR A 55 6.14 3.20 15.80
CA THR A 55 5.85 1.99 15.05
C THR A 55 4.76 1.28 15.83
N LYS A 56 3.51 1.46 15.37
CA LYS A 56 2.41 0.62 15.82
C LYS A 56 2.80 -0.80 15.46
N THR A 57 3.13 -1.60 16.47
CA THR A 57 3.56 -2.99 16.26
C THR A 57 2.38 -3.91 15.95
N MET A 58 1.17 -3.51 16.35
CA MET A 58 -0.04 -4.26 16.09
C MET A 58 -0.63 -3.87 14.73
N ILE A 59 -0.98 -4.89 13.95
CA ILE A 59 -1.75 -4.74 12.71
C ILE A 59 -3.23 -4.86 13.09
N ASP A 60 -3.99 -3.78 12.92
CA ASP A 60 -5.43 -3.72 13.17
C ASP A 60 -6.15 -3.25 11.90
N SER A 61 -6.98 -4.13 11.33
CA SER A 61 -7.76 -3.82 10.12
C SER A 61 -8.76 -2.67 10.29
N LYS A 62 -9.00 -2.21 11.53
CA LYS A 62 -9.90 -1.10 11.86
C LYS A 62 -9.19 0.24 12.10
N ASP A 63 -7.86 0.26 12.08
CA ASP A 63 -7.08 1.49 12.26
C ASP A 63 -7.17 2.40 11.02
N HIS A 64 -6.78 3.66 11.14
CA HIS A 64 -6.75 4.58 10.00
C HIS A 64 -5.73 4.11 8.95
N HIS A 65 -6.18 3.89 7.72
CA HIS A 65 -5.35 3.39 6.62
C HIS A 65 -5.70 4.03 5.28
N ILE A 66 -4.76 3.93 4.33
CA ILE A 66 -5.02 4.18 2.91
C ILE A 66 -5.13 2.82 2.21
N SER A 67 -6.15 2.70 1.36
CA SER A 67 -6.44 1.46 0.64
C SER A 67 -6.06 1.56 -0.84
N PHE A 68 -5.50 0.48 -1.37
CA PHE A 68 -5.19 0.35 -2.79
C PHE A 68 -5.75 -0.94 -3.38
N GLN A 69 -6.21 -0.85 -4.62
CA GLN A 69 -6.69 -2.03 -5.33
C GLN A 69 -5.54 -2.84 -5.96
N CYS A 70 -5.56 -4.15 -5.76
CA CYS A 70 -4.69 -5.10 -6.44
C CYS A 70 -5.47 -6.11 -7.29
N SER A 71 -4.92 -6.44 -8.47
CA SER A 71 -5.47 -7.48 -9.36
C SER A 71 -4.92 -8.88 -9.11
N ASN A 72 -3.84 -9.02 -8.33
CA ASN A 72 -3.20 -10.30 -8.03
C ASN A 72 -2.72 -10.34 -6.58
N MET A 73 -3.64 -10.68 -5.67
CA MET A 73 -3.38 -10.77 -4.23
C MET A 73 -2.29 -11.80 -3.91
N VAL A 74 -2.25 -12.93 -4.62
CA VAL A 74 -1.26 -14.00 -4.41
C VAL A 74 0.16 -13.51 -4.68
N LEU A 75 0.37 -12.74 -5.74
CA LEU A 75 1.68 -12.16 -6.03
C LEU A 75 2.07 -11.11 -4.99
N MET A 76 1.09 -10.32 -4.54
CA MET A 76 1.29 -9.29 -3.51
C MET A 76 1.74 -9.91 -2.18
N GLU A 77 1.01 -10.92 -1.69
CA GLU A 77 1.35 -11.66 -0.46
C GLU A 77 2.76 -12.26 -0.54
N LYS A 78 3.09 -12.94 -1.66
CA LYS A 78 4.44 -13.49 -1.88
C LYS A 78 5.54 -12.42 -1.88
N ASN A 79 5.26 -11.20 -2.32
CA ASN A 79 6.23 -10.12 -2.29
C ASN A 79 6.42 -9.58 -0.87
N LEU A 80 5.35 -9.47 -0.07
CA LEU A 80 5.46 -9.11 1.35
C LEU A 80 6.27 -10.14 2.14
N GLU A 81 5.99 -11.43 1.92
CA GLU A 81 6.74 -12.54 2.53
C GLU A 81 8.24 -12.49 2.20
N LYS A 82 8.59 -12.26 0.93
CA LYS A 82 10.01 -12.12 0.50
C LYS A 82 10.72 -10.93 1.14
N MET A 83 9.97 -9.90 1.53
CA MET A 83 10.49 -8.70 2.18
C MET A 83 10.49 -8.81 3.71
N ASP A 84 10.04 -9.93 4.27
CA ASP A 84 9.88 -10.14 5.71
C ASP A 84 8.94 -9.10 6.35
N ILE A 85 7.89 -8.70 5.61
CA ILE A 85 6.86 -7.77 6.09
C ILE A 85 5.71 -8.59 6.69
N SER A 86 5.45 -8.40 7.98
CA SER A 86 4.27 -8.97 8.64
C SER A 86 2.99 -8.35 8.09
N PHE A 87 1.97 -9.17 7.85
CA PHE A 87 0.66 -8.71 7.38
C PHE A 87 -0.50 -9.49 8.00
N LEU A 88 -1.67 -8.86 8.03
CA LEU A 88 -2.94 -9.47 8.38
C LEU A 88 -3.77 -9.65 7.11
N LYS A 89 -4.14 -10.90 6.80
CA LYS A 89 -5.09 -11.21 5.73
C LYS A 89 -6.50 -11.38 6.29
N THR A 90 -7.47 -10.74 5.67
CA THR A 90 -8.89 -10.90 5.96
C THR A 90 -9.68 -11.14 4.68
N ILE A 91 -10.87 -11.69 4.83
CA ILE A 91 -11.83 -11.89 3.73
C ILE A 91 -13.16 -11.35 4.19
N ILE A 92 -13.76 -10.48 3.38
CA ILE A 92 -15.12 -9.99 3.58
C ILE A 92 -16.02 -10.46 2.44
N LYS A 93 -17.34 -10.49 2.69
CA LYS A 93 -18.35 -10.73 1.66
C LYS A 93 -19.19 -9.47 1.49
N TYR A 94 -19.26 -8.97 0.26
CA TYR A 94 -20.12 -7.84 -0.12
C TYR A 94 -20.94 -8.24 -1.35
N GLY A 95 -22.26 -8.24 -1.23
CA GLY A 95 -23.15 -8.61 -2.35
C GLY A 95 -22.89 -10.01 -2.91
N GLY A 96 -22.46 -10.96 -2.07
CA GLY A 96 -22.09 -12.32 -2.48
C GLY A 96 -20.70 -12.46 -3.10
N ILE A 97 -19.99 -11.35 -3.35
CA ILE A 97 -18.61 -11.33 -3.86
C ILE A 97 -17.66 -11.39 -2.67
N GLN A 98 -16.67 -12.29 -2.72
CA GLN A 98 -15.56 -12.29 -1.77
C GLN A 98 -14.53 -11.24 -2.14
N VAL A 99 -14.14 -10.44 -1.15
CA VAL A 99 -13.06 -9.46 -1.26
C VAL A 99 -11.97 -9.85 -0.27
N GLU A 100 -10.77 -10.07 -0.79
CA GLU A 100 -9.57 -10.25 0.00
C GLU A 100 -9.02 -8.88 0.37
N GLN A 101 -8.61 -8.73 1.63
CA GLN A 101 -7.93 -7.54 2.13
C GLN A 101 -6.65 -8.00 2.84
N VAL A 102 -5.57 -7.27 2.63
CA VAL A 102 -4.29 -7.49 3.30
C VAL A 102 -3.84 -6.17 3.91
N PHE A 103 -3.59 -6.18 5.21
CA PHE A 103 -3.17 -5.03 5.99
C PHE A 103 -1.72 -5.20 6.45
N PHE A 104 -0.91 -4.17 6.32
CA PHE A 104 0.46 -4.14 6.83
C PHE A 104 0.90 -2.71 7.10
N HIS A 105 1.99 -2.58 7.85
CA HIS A 105 2.61 -1.28 8.08
C HIS A 105 3.67 -0.99 7.02
N ASP A 106 3.70 0.24 6.52
CA ASP A 106 4.87 0.74 5.79
C ASP A 106 6.07 0.90 6.76
N PRO A 107 7.28 1.20 6.25
CA PRO A 107 8.45 1.39 7.12
C PRO A 107 8.35 2.55 8.11
N ASN A 108 7.37 3.45 7.95
CA ASN A 108 7.08 4.52 8.90
C ASN A 108 5.89 4.17 9.83
N GLY A 109 5.37 2.94 9.83
CA GLY A 109 4.24 2.55 10.69
C GLY A 109 2.88 3.07 10.23
N PHE A 110 2.74 3.54 8.99
CA PHE A 110 1.43 3.82 8.40
C PHE A 110 0.76 2.52 7.97
N MET A 111 -0.50 2.35 8.38
CA MET A 111 -1.30 1.22 7.97
C MET A 111 -1.70 1.35 6.48
N ILE A 112 -1.39 0.32 5.70
CA ILE A 112 -1.78 0.20 4.29
C ILE A 112 -2.72 -1.00 4.16
N GLU A 113 -3.82 -0.81 3.46
CA GLU A 113 -4.68 -1.89 2.98
C GLU A 113 -4.43 -2.11 1.49
N ILE A 114 -4.32 -3.38 1.09
CA ILE A 114 -4.43 -3.81 -0.30
C ILE A 114 -5.67 -4.70 -0.45
N CYS A 115 -6.59 -4.36 -1.35
CA CYS A 115 -7.83 -5.11 -1.56
C CYS A 115 -8.06 -5.58 -2.99
N SER A 116 -8.78 -6.70 -3.14
CA SER A 116 -9.34 -7.19 -4.41
C SER A 116 -10.68 -6.53 -4.78
N CYS A 117 -10.96 -5.39 -4.16
CA CYS A 117 -12.24 -4.66 -4.14
C CYS A 117 -12.70 -4.14 -5.50
N GLY A 118 -11.86 -3.98 -6.52
CA GLY A 118 -12.35 -3.53 -7.83
C GLY A 118 -13.03 -4.61 -8.67
N ASN A 119 -13.31 -5.77 -8.09
CA ASN A 119 -14.34 -6.69 -8.58
C ASN A 119 -15.75 -6.27 -8.13
N LEU A 120 -15.86 -5.36 -7.16
CA LEU A 120 -17.14 -4.83 -6.71
C LEU A 120 -17.68 -3.79 -7.69
N PRO A 121 -19.00 -3.75 -7.93
CA PRO A 121 -19.62 -2.66 -8.65
C PRO A 121 -19.45 -1.36 -7.86
N ALA A 122 -18.84 -0.35 -8.48
CA ALA A 122 -18.79 1.00 -7.91
C ALA A 122 -20.18 1.63 -8.04
N VAL A 123 -20.92 1.67 -6.93
CA VAL A 123 -22.20 2.38 -6.83
C VAL A 123 -21.92 3.69 -6.10
N PRO A 124 -22.04 4.86 -6.76
CA PRO A 124 -21.91 6.14 -6.08
C PRO A 124 -22.92 6.23 -4.94
N MET A 125 -22.52 6.79 -3.81
CA MET A 125 -23.51 7.24 -2.82
C MET A 125 -24.20 8.47 -3.42
N ILE A 126 -25.47 8.28 -3.79
CA ILE A 126 -26.35 9.36 -4.18
C ILE A 126 -27.07 9.77 -2.90
N GLU A 127 -26.81 10.98 -2.41
CA GLU A 127 -27.65 11.62 -1.37
C GLU A 127 -29.00 12.02 -1.96
#